data_AF-A0A531K328-F1
#
_entry.id   AF-A0A531K328-F1
#
_cell.length_a   1.000
_cell.length_b   1.000
_cell.length_c   1.000
_cell.angle_alpha   90.00
_cell.angle_beta   90.00
_cell.angle_gamma   90.00
#
_symmetry.space_group_name_H-M   'P 1'
#
loop_
_entity.id
_entity.type
_entity.pdbx_description
1 polymer ?
#
loop_
_entity_poly.entity_id
_entity_poly.type
_entity_poly.pdbx_seq_one_letter_code
_entity_poly.pdbx_strand_id
1 'polypeptide(L)'
;LNTRISGMVDFLPSSSKGASLLTYDLAEIAAQEAVAEAGLDSGDFGGPLFLASPPVELDWSERFSLYNSDKHDIGAERLLRVARGLKGIDVFETTQFGSIADRLADRFGTRGLPITLSTACASGATSIQLGVE
;
A
#
# COMPACT_ATOMS: atom_id res chain seq x y z
N LEU A 1 3.55 -17.82 -16.52
CA LEU A 1 2.55 -16.97 -17.20
C LEU A 1 3.19 -16.44 -18.49
N ASN A 2 2.53 -16.52 -19.65
CA ASN A 2 3.03 -15.95 -20.91
C ASN A 2 2.40 -14.59 -21.27
N THR A 3 1.58 -14.04 -20.36
CA THR A 3 0.90 -12.75 -20.55
C THR A 3 1.90 -11.61 -20.66
N ARG A 4 1.69 -10.71 -21.64
CA ARG A 4 2.54 -9.53 -21.90
C ARG A 4 1.78 -8.21 -21.90
N ILE A 5 0.53 -8.21 -21.43
CA ILE A 5 -0.34 -7.04 -21.38
C ILE A 5 -0.82 -6.81 -19.96
N SER A 6 -0.98 -5.55 -19.57
CA SER A 6 -1.55 -5.10 -18.30
C SER A 6 -2.02 -3.65 -18.41
N GLY A 7 -3.06 -3.28 -17.67
CA GLY A 7 -3.36 -1.87 -17.42
C GLY A 7 -2.35 -1.30 -16.43
N MET A 8 -1.80 -0.13 -16.72
CA MET A 8 -0.79 0.51 -15.87
C MET A 8 -1.08 2.01 -15.73
N VAL A 9 -0.73 2.55 -14.56
CA VAL A 9 -0.52 3.98 -14.34
C VAL A 9 0.98 4.19 -14.18
N ASP A 10 1.65 4.57 -15.27
CA ASP A 10 3.11 4.59 -15.40
C ASP A 10 3.72 5.99 -15.47
N PHE A 11 2.89 7.03 -15.31
CA PHE A 11 3.27 8.43 -15.40
C PHE A 11 3.35 9.15 -14.04
N LEU A 12 3.07 8.47 -12.93
CA LEU A 12 3.18 9.07 -11.59
C LEU A 12 4.64 9.09 -11.11
N PRO A 13 5.05 10.06 -10.28
CA PRO A 13 6.41 10.12 -9.73
C PRO A 13 6.84 8.86 -8.96
N SER A 14 5.88 8.09 -8.45
CA SER A 14 6.08 6.81 -7.75
C SER A 14 6.02 5.58 -8.64
N SER A 15 5.68 5.70 -9.93
CA SER A 15 5.48 4.55 -10.83
C SER A 15 6.71 3.64 -10.96
N SER A 16 7.91 4.13 -10.66
CA SER A 16 9.17 3.37 -10.65
C SER A 16 9.73 3.07 -9.26
N LYS A 17 9.00 3.40 -8.19
CA LYS A 17 9.48 3.34 -6.80
C LYS A 17 8.91 2.16 -5.99
N GLY A 18 8.19 1.26 -6.64
CA GLY A 18 7.61 0.06 -6.02
C GLY A 18 6.12 0.19 -5.71
N ALA A 19 5.50 -0.97 -5.45
CA ALA A 19 4.05 -1.10 -5.35
C ALA A 19 3.45 -0.27 -4.22
N SER A 20 4.07 -0.23 -3.04
CA SER A 20 3.49 0.44 -1.86
C SER A 20 3.42 1.96 -2.05
N LEU A 21 4.45 2.58 -2.64
CA LEU A 21 4.45 4.01 -2.93
C LEU A 21 3.46 4.37 -4.04
N LEU A 22 3.42 3.58 -5.11
CA LEU A 22 2.44 3.80 -6.18
C LEU A 22 1.00 3.62 -5.67
N THR A 23 0.76 2.63 -4.81
CA THR A 23 -0.55 2.40 -4.19
C THR A 23 -0.99 3.60 -3.35
N TYR A 24 -0.08 4.17 -2.55
CA TYR A 24 -0.38 5.38 -1.78
C TYR A 24 -0.75 6.55 -2.70
N ASP A 25 0.07 6.85 -3.71
CA ASP A 25 -0.17 7.98 -4.62
C ASP A 25 -1.51 7.83 -5.35
N LEU A 26 -1.82 6.63 -5.85
CA LEU A 26 -3.10 6.35 -6.49
C LEU A 26 -4.29 6.54 -5.55
N ALA A 27 -4.19 6.03 -4.31
CA ALA A 27 -5.24 6.15 -3.33
C ALA A 27 -5.43 7.61 -2.87
N GLU A 28 -4.35 8.37 -2.70
CA GLU A 28 -4.39 9.78 -2.33
C GLU A 28 -5.05 10.62 -3.43
N ILE A 29 -4.66 10.42 -4.69
CA ILE A 29 -5.27 11.14 -5.83
C ILE A 29 -6.76 10.82 -5.93
N ALA A 30 -7.12 9.53 -5.89
CA ALA A 30 -8.52 9.12 -6.02
C ALA A 30 -9.39 9.63 -4.86
N ALA A 31 -8.88 9.59 -3.62
CA ALA A 31 -9.59 10.11 -2.46
C ALA A 31 -9.74 11.64 -2.52
N GLN A 32 -8.69 12.36 -2.93
CA GLN A 32 -8.74 13.81 -3.10
C GLN A 32 -9.80 14.23 -4.12
N GLU A 33 -9.85 13.56 -5.27
CA GLU A 33 -10.87 13.80 -6.30
C GLU A 33 -12.27 13.52 -5.76
N ALA A 34 -12.49 12.35 -5.14
CA ALA A 34 -13.79 11.96 -4.61
C ALA A 34 -14.32 12.92 -3.53
N VAL A 35 -13.48 13.33 -2.58
CA VAL A 35 -13.87 14.24 -1.49
C VAL A 35 -14.17 15.64 -2.04
N ALA A 36 -13.38 16.12 -3.00
CA ALA A 36 -13.61 17.41 -3.64
C ALA A 36 -14.91 17.42 -4.45
N GLU A 37 -15.17 16.37 -5.25
CA GLU A 37 -16.41 16.25 -6.04
C GLU A 37 -17.66 16.11 -5.16
N ALA A 38 -17.52 15.53 -3.96
CA ALA A 38 -18.59 15.48 -2.96
C ALA A 38 -18.85 16.82 -2.27
N GLY A 39 -18.02 17.86 -2.49
CA GLY A 39 -18.11 19.15 -1.82
C GLY A 39 -17.76 19.11 -0.33
N LEU A 40 -16.94 18.13 0.08
CA LEU A 40 -16.48 17.93 1.44
C LEU A 40 -15.07 18.53 1.64
N ASP A 41 -14.69 18.77 2.90
CA ASP A 41 -13.35 19.25 3.23
C ASP A 41 -12.33 18.10 3.17
N SER A 42 -11.36 18.21 2.26
CA SER A 42 -10.26 17.24 2.12
C SER A 42 -9.28 17.23 3.29
N GLY A 43 -9.29 18.24 4.17
CA GLY A 43 -8.44 18.27 5.37
C GLY A 43 -9.12 17.76 6.64
N ASP A 44 -10.45 17.61 6.63
CA ASP A 44 -11.24 17.15 7.77
C ASP A 44 -12.49 16.41 7.27
N PHE A 45 -12.28 15.28 6.58
CA PHE A 45 -13.36 14.44 6.06
C PHE A 45 -14.33 14.02 7.17
N GLY A 46 -13.84 13.84 8.40
CA GLY A 46 -14.67 13.67 9.59
C GLY A 46 -15.40 12.33 9.70
N GLY A 47 -15.25 11.44 8.72
CA GLY A 47 -15.82 10.09 8.69
C GLY A 47 -14.77 8.98 8.82
N PRO A 48 -15.21 7.70 8.93
CA PRO A 48 -14.32 6.54 8.96
C PRO A 48 -13.63 6.30 7.61
N LEU A 49 -12.51 5.57 7.63
CA LEU A 49 -11.80 5.14 6.42
C LEU A 49 -11.75 3.62 6.31
N PHE A 50 -12.25 3.11 5.19
CA PHE A 50 -12.13 1.70 4.78
C PHE A 50 -11.36 1.62 3.47
N LEU A 51 -10.13 1.10 3.51
CA LEU A 51 -9.24 0.99 2.37
C LEU A 51 -9.17 -0.45 1.87
N ALA A 52 -9.61 -0.67 0.63
CA ALA A 52 -9.28 -1.86 -0.13
C ALA A 52 -7.81 -1.77 -0.60
N SER A 53 -6.94 -2.63 -0.07
CA SER A 53 -5.52 -2.65 -0.42
C SER A 53 -5.15 -3.93 -1.18
N PRO A 54 -4.26 -3.85 -2.18
CA PRO A 54 -3.65 -5.05 -2.74
C PRO A 54 -2.93 -5.86 -1.64
N PRO A 55 -2.65 -7.15 -1.87
CA PRO A 55 -1.79 -7.92 -0.99
C PRO A 55 -0.47 -7.19 -0.78
N VAL A 56 -0.08 -7.00 0.48
CA VAL A 56 1.20 -6.37 0.80
C VAL A 56 2.30 -7.40 0.72
N GLU A 57 3.28 -7.11 -0.11
CA GLU A 57 4.46 -7.93 -0.33
C GLU A 57 5.68 -7.02 -0.44
N LEU A 58 6.82 -7.51 0.05
CA LEU A 58 8.10 -6.87 -0.22
C LEU A 58 8.34 -6.80 -1.74
N ASP A 59 8.72 -5.61 -2.26
CA ASP A 59 8.93 -5.42 -3.69
C ASP A 59 10.07 -6.31 -4.21
N TRP A 60 10.03 -6.69 -5.48
CA TRP A 60 11.08 -7.53 -6.07
C TRP A 60 12.45 -6.88 -6.04
N SER A 61 12.53 -5.58 -6.29
CA SER A 61 13.79 -4.83 -6.23
C SER A 61 14.41 -4.89 -4.83
N GLU A 62 13.59 -4.73 -3.80
CA GLU A 62 13.98 -4.84 -2.40
C GLU A 62 14.37 -6.29 -2.06
N ARG A 63 13.59 -7.30 -2.49
CA ARG A 63 13.92 -8.73 -2.33
C ARG A 63 15.28 -9.07 -2.91
N PHE A 64 15.60 -8.59 -4.12
CA PHE A 64 16.90 -8.82 -4.74
C PHE A 64 18.02 -8.09 -4.00
N SER A 65 17.78 -6.85 -3.56
CA SER A 65 18.74 -6.10 -2.75
C SER A 65 19.08 -6.84 -1.46
N LEU A 66 18.06 -7.32 -0.72
CA LEU A 66 18.23 -8.14 0.47
C LEU A 66 19.03 -9.41 0.18
N TYR A 67 18.63 -10.16 -0.86
CA TYR A 67 19.28 -11.43 -1.19
C TYR A 67 20.76 -11.27 -1.59
N ASN A 68 21.10 -10.16 -2.26
CA ASN A 68 22.44 -9.88 -2.76
C ASN A 68 23.35 -9.21 -1.72
N SER A 69 22.80 -8.72 -0.61
CA SER A 69 23.57 -8.09 0.47
C SER A 69 24.48 -9.06 1.22
N ASP A 70 24.23 -10.37 1.09
CA ASP A 70 25.00 -11.43 1.75
C ASP A 70 25.08 -12.68 0.85
N LYS A 71 26.07 -13.53 1.08
CA LYS A 71 26.33 -14.75 0.30
C LYS A 71 26.18 -16.06 1.09
N HIS A 72 25.98 -16.00 2.41
CA HIS A 72 25.72 -17.16 3.27
C HIS A 72 24.27 -17.63 3.13
N ASP A 73 24.06 -18.94 3.31
CA ASP A 73 22.79 -19.64 3.11
C ASP A 73 22.25 -19.54 1.68
N ILE A 74 21.12 -20.20 1.41
CA ILE A 74 20.47 -20.21 0.10
C ILE A 74 18.97 -19.94 0.23
N GLY A 75 18.38 -19.38 -0.82
CA GLY A 75 16.93 -19.18 -0.90
C GLY A 75 16.36 -18.39 0.27
N ALA A 76 15.25 -18.90 0.84
CA ALA A 76 14.50 -18.22 1.90
C ALA A 76 15.29 -18.05 3.21
N GLU A 77 16.14 -19.01 3.58
CA GLU A 77 16.94 -18.93 4.81
C GLU A 77 17.88 -17.72 4.80
N ARG A 78 18.48 -17.42 3.64
CA ARG A 78 19.29 -16.21 3.46
C ARG A 78 18.46 -14.96 3.70
N LEU A 79 17.30 -14.86 3.05
CA LEU A 79 16.42 -13.69 3.17
C LEU A 79 15.99 -13.46 4.62
N LEU A 80 15.57 -14.52 5.32
CA LEU A 80 15.15 -14.44 6.71
C LEU A 80 16.29 -14.00 7.64
N ARG A 81 17.50 -14.55 7.46
CA ARG A 81 18.67 -14.16 8.26
C ARG A 81 19.04 -12.69 8.03
N VAL A 82 19.13 -12.28 6.77
CA VAL A 82 19.46 -10.89 6.41
C VAL A 82 18.40 -9.93 6.97
N ALA A 83 17.11 -10.23 6.78
CA ALA A 83 16.01 -9.42 7.29
C ALA A 83 16.06 -9.26 8.82
N ARG A 84 16.39 -10.33 9.57
CA ARG A 84 16.57 -10.25 11.04
C ARG A 84 17.69 -9.30 11.47
N GLY A 85 18.72 -9.14 10.63
CA GLY A 85 19.84 -8.23 10.89
C GLY A 85 19.54 -6.77 10.55
N LEU A 86 18.54 -6.52 9.72
CA LEU A 86 18.16 -5.18 9.28
C LEU A 86 17.20 -4.55 10.29
N LYS A 87 17.68 -3.51 10.97
CA LYS A 87 16.86 -2.67 11.87
C LYS A 87 16.24 -1.46 11.16
N GLY A 88 16.19 -1.48 9.83
CA GLY A 88 15.82 -0.33 9.01
C GLY A 88 14.31 -0.10 8.96
N ILE A 89 13.89 1.12 9.32
CA ILE A 89 12.50 1.61 9.23
C ILE A 89 12.03 1.71 7.77
N ASP A 90 12.95 1.98 6.83
CA ASP A 90 12.61 2.39 5.46
C ASP A 90 11.83 1.35 4.63
N VAL A 91 12.07 0.06 4.84
CA VAL A 91 11.36 -1.03 4.15
C VAL A 91 10.22 -1.59 5.01
N PHE A 92 10.30 -1.42 6.33
CA PHE A 92 9.31 -2.01 7.22
C PHE A 92 7.90 -1.47 6.93
N GLU A 93 7.78 -0.15 6.78
CA GLU A 93 6.51 0.51 6.43
C GLU A 93 5.92 0.05 5.10
N THR A 94 6.75 -0.26 4.10
CA THR A 94 6.28 -0.73 2.79
C THR A 94 5.72 -2.15 2.86
N THR A 95 6.03 -2.89 3.93
CA THR A 95 5.57 -4.26 4.19
C THR A 95 4.44 -4.36 5.21
N GLN A 96 4.00 -3.24 5.79
CA GLN A 96 2.87 -3.21 6.72
C GLN A 96 1.54 -3.06 5.98
N PHE A 97 0.56 -3.88 6.36
CA PHE A 97 -0.77 -3.84 5.75
C PHE A 97 -1.55 -2.55 6.09
N GLY A 98 -1.30 -1.95 7.25
CA GLY A 98 -1.98 -0.73 7.71
C GLY A 98 -1.40 0.59 7.21
N SER A 99 -0.13 0.62 6.80
CA SER A 99 0.63 1.87 6.67
C SER A 99 0.05 2.88 5.68
N ILE A 100 -0.53 2.40 4.58
CA ILE A 100 -1.19 3.27 3.58
C ILE A 100 -2.46 3.88 4.16
N ALA A 101 -3.28 3.09 4.86
CA ALA A 101 -4.53 3.57 5.44
C ALA A 101 -4.27 4.56 6.58
N ASP A 102 -3.24 4.33 7.41
CA ASP A 102 -2.83 5.27 8.45
C ASP A 102 -2.42 6.63 7.85
N ARG A 103 -1.59 6.62 6.80
CA ARG A 103 -1.15 7.87 6.14
C ARG A 103 -2.31 8.60 5.46
N LEU A 104 -3.24 7.88 4.84
CA LEU A 104 -4.43 8.49 4.23
C LEU A 104 -5.38 9.04 5.31
N ALA A 105 -5.55 8.34 6.43
CA ALA A 105 -6.36 8.79 7.54
C ALA A 105 -5.87 10.13 8.10
N ASP A 106 -4.57 10.26 8.28
CA ASP A 106 -3.91 11.51 8.69
C ASP A 106 -4.06 12.60 7.64
N ARG A 107 -3.86 12.26 6.36
CA ARG A 107 -3.95 13.21 5.24
C ARG A 107 -5.34 13.83 5.10
N PHE A 108 -6.38 13.03 5.27
CA PHE A 108 -7.77 13.43 5.04
C PHE A 108 -8.56 13.78 6.31
N GLY A 109 -7.94 13.69 7.49
CA GLY A 109 -8.62 14.03 8.75
C GLY A 109 -9.79 13.11 9.08
N THR A 110 -9.60 11.80 8.89
CA THR A 110 -10.64 10.79 9.16
C THR A 110 -10.86 10.60 10.68
N ARG A 111 -11.94 9.89 11.06
CA ARG A 111 -12.28 9.60 12.47
C ARG A 111 -12.26 8.10 12.75
N GLY A 112 -11.73 7.75 13.93
CA GLY A 112 -11.55 6.37 14.35
C GLY A 112 -10.26 5.76 13.81
N LEU A 113 -10.10 4.46 13.99
CA LEU A 113 -8.97 3.71 13.43
C LEU A 113 -9.29 3.35 11.98
N PRO A 114 -8.38 3.63 11.02
CA PRO A 114 -8.60 3.24 9.64
C PRO A 114 -8.54 1.71 9.50
N ILE A 115 -9.32 1.18 8.55
CA ILE A 115 -9.39 -0.26 8.29
C ILE A 115 -8.82 -0.53 6.90
N THR A 116 -7.70 -1.25 6.84
CA THR A 116 -7.25 -1.89 5.60
C THR A 116 -7.85 -3.28 5.49
N LEU A 117 -8.34 -3.64 4.30
CA LEU A 117 -8.85 -4.98 4.02
C LEU A 117 -8.44 -5.50 2.64
N SER A 118 -8.35 -6.82 2.53
CA SER A 118 -8.13 -7.50 1.27
C SER A 118 -8.98 -8.78 1.22
N THR A 119 -9.96 -8.79 0.32
CA THR A 119 -10.77 -9.96 -0.07
C THR A 119 -10.50 -10.31 -1.53
N ALA A 120 -9.24 -10.17 -1.95
CA ALA A 120 -8.79 -10.31 -3.34
C ALA A 120 -9.57 -9.37 -4.30
N CYS A 121 -10.10 -9.90 -5.41
CA CYS A 121 -10.83 -9.10 -6.40
C CYS A 121 -12.11 -8.44 -5.86
N ALA A 122 -12.63 -8.90 -4.72
CA ALA A 122 -13.84 -8.35 -4.10
C ALA A 122 -13.57 -7.17 -3.15
N SER A 123 -12.30 -6.81 -2.92
CA SER A 123 -11.92 -5.85 -1.86
C SER A 123 -12.63 -4.50 -1.98
N GLY A 124 -12.74 -3.95 -3.19
CA GLY A 124 -13.41 -2.66 -3.41
C GLY A 124 -14.90 -2.69 -3.08
N ALA A 125 -15.60 -3.80 -3.40
CA ALA A 125 -17.01 -3.94 -3.02
C ALA A 125 -17.16 -4.13 -1.50
N THR A 126 -16.24 -4.88 -0.87
CA THR A 126 -16.22 -5.06 0.57
C THR A 126 -15.99 -3.74 1.32
N SER A 127 -15.08 -2.87 0.85
CA SER A 127 -14.85 -1.56 1.47
C SER A 127 -16.06 -0.64 1.38
N ILE A 128 -16.79 -0.69 0.26
CA ILE A 128 -18.06 0.06 0.12
C ILE A 128 -19.10 -0.47 1.10
N GLN A 129 -19.28 -1.79 1.18
CA GLN A 129 -20.26 -2.39 2.09
C GLN A 129 -19.99 -1.99 3.55
N LEU A 130 -18.74 -2.07 4.00
CA LEU A 130 -18.36 -1.69 5.35
C LEU A 130 -18.50 -0.19 5.64
N GLY A 131 -18.37 0.66 4.61
CA GLY A 131 -18.59 2.09 4.75
C GLY A 131 -20.07 2.50 4.87
N VAL A 132 -21.00 1.60 4.50
CA VAL A 132 -22.45 1.82 4.58
C VAL A 132 -23.05 1.28 5.89
N GLU A 133 -22.45 0.22 6.45
CA GLU A 133 -22.87 -0.41 7.73
C GLU A 133 -22.46 0.43 8.95
#